data_AF-A0AAJ6AT26-F1
#
_entry.id   AF-A0AAJ6AT26-F1
#
_cell.length_a   1.000
_cell.length_b   1.000
_cell.length_c   1.000
_cell.angle_alpha   90.00
_cell.angle_beta   90.00
_cell.angle_gamma   90.00
#
_symmetry.space_group_name_H-M   'P 1'
#
loop_
_entity.id
_entity.type
_entity.pdbx_description
1 polymer ?
#
loop_
_entity_poly.entity_id
_entity_poly.type
_entity_poly.pdbx_seq_one_letter_code
_entity_poly.pdbx_strand_id
1 'polypeptide(L)'
;MRFIDDGDRFTVCDTRADGHGVTGYLRALNHLTGKIVTLKSWDDGGDSGCDGGNFDVRGNTAHDMVLCWNGGGACVVSRVFKENE
;
A
#
# COMPACT_ATOMS: atom_id res chain seq x y z
N MET A 1 8.47 12.19 28.08
CA MET A 1 7.44 11.58 27.22
C MET A 1 8.11 11.25 25.90
N ARG A 2 8.00 10.01 25.40
CA ARG A 2 8.57 9.59 24.11
C ARG A 2 7.42 9.08 23.25
N PHE A 3 7.18 9.74 22.12
CA PHE A 3 6.33 9.20 21.07
C PHE A 3 7.18 8.21 20.27
N ILE A 4 6.71 6.98 20.12
CA ILE A 4 7.33 5.94 19.30
C ILE A 4 6.29 5.59 18.26
N ASP A 5 6.60 5.92 17.02
CA ASP A 5 5.94 5.38 15.85
C ASP A 5 6.90 4.37 15.20
N ASP A 6 6.46 3.12 15.13
CA ASP A 6 7.19 1.98 14.54
C ASP A 6 6.78 1.75 13.07
N GLY A 7 6.19 2.78 12.46
CA GLY A 7 5.65 2.83 11.10
C GLY A 7 4.30 2.16 10.98
N ASP A 8 3.52 2.56 9.97
CA ASP A 8 2.28 1.88 9.62
C ASP A 8 2.56 0.53 8.97
N ARG A 9 1.78 -0.48 9.39
CA ARG A 9 1.86 -1.81 8.80
C ARG A 9 0.89 -1.96 7.65
N PHE A 10 1.44 -2.27 6.48
CA PHE A 10 0.68 -2.60 5.28
C PHE A 10 0.70 -4.09 5.03
N THR A 11 -0.42 -4.62 4.53
CA THR A 11 -0.58 -6.04 4.25
C THR A 11 -1.36 -6.21 2.95
N VAL A 12 -0.88 -7.12 2.10
CA VAL A 12 -1.40 -7.50 0.80
C VAL A 12 -1.63 -9.01 0.87
N CYS A 13 -2.82 -9.47 0.48
CA CYS A 13 -3.19 -10.88 0.60
C CYS A 13 -3.86 -11.38 -0.67
N ASP A 14 -3.36 -12.49 -1.22
CA ASP A 14 -4.08 -13.31 -2.17
C ASP A 14 -4.91 -14.35 -1.41
N THR A 15 -6.07 -13.91 -0.93
CA THR A 15 -7.02 -14.80 -0.23
C THR A 15 -7.63 -15.89 -1.12
N ARG A 16 -7.44 -15.84 -2.45
CA ARG A 16 -7.91 -16.87 -3.37
C ARG A 16 -6.84 -17.92 -3.65
N ALA A 17 -5.56 -17.55 -3.56
CA ALA A 17 -4.42 -18.42 -3.80
C ALA A 17 -4.52 -19.15 -5.15
N ASP A 18 -4.97 -18.43 -6.19
CA ASP A 18 -5.19 -19.00 -7.52
C ASP A 18 -3.91 -19.07 -8.37
N GLY A 19 -2.76 -18.81 -7.73
CA GLY A 19 -1.43 -18.89 -8.32
C GLY A 19 -1.04 -17.63 -9.09
N HIS A 20 -1.84 -16.56 -9.01
CA HIS A 20 -1.53 -15.29 -9.64
C HIS A 20 -0.96 -14.27 -8.66
N GLY A 21 -1.45 -14.21 -7.43
CA GLY A 21 -0.97 -13.25 -6.44
C GLY A 21 -1.52 -11.84 -6.61
N VAL A 22 -1.22 -11.00 -5.62
CA VAL A 22 -1.64 -9.60 -5.53
C VAL A 22 -0.42 -8.73 -5.26
N THR A 23 -0.28 -7.66 -6.06
CA THR A 23 0.67 -6.59 -5.79
C THR A 23 -0.06 -5.38 -5.21
N GLY A 24 0.40 -4.91 -4.06
CA GLY A 24 -0.03 -3.66 -3.43
C GLY A 24 0.96 -2.54 -3.64
N TYR A 25 0.46 -1.33 -3.91
CA TYR A 25 1.23 -0.11 -4.07
C TYR A 25 0.75 0.95 -3.08
N LEU A 26 1.63 1.43 -2.21
CA LEU A 26 1.42 2.64 -1.45
C LEU A 26 1.80 3.83 -2.32
N ARG A 27 0.87 4.76 -2.52
CA ARG A 27 1.11 5.97 -3.31
C ARG A 27 0.86 7.21 -2.48
N ALA A 28 1.47 8.31 -2.90
CA ALA A 28 1.27 9.64 -2.35
C ALA A 28 1.08 10.68 -3.44
N LEU A 29 0.32 11.73 -3.12
CA LEU A 29 0.30 12.93 -3.93
C LEU A 29 1.56 13.76 -3.67
N ASN A 30 2.41 13.89 -4.68
CA ASN A 30 3.54 14.81 -4.62
C ASN A 30 3.02 16.26 -4.73
N HIS A 31 3.06 17.00 -3.63
CA HIS A 31 2.55 18.37 -3.54
C HIS A 31 3.28 19.40 -4.42
N LEU A 32 4.52 19.12 -4.82
CA LEU A 32 5.30 20.01 -5.69
C LEU A 32 4.90 19.87 -7.16
N THR A 33 4.54 18.65 -7.58
CA THR A 33 4.28 18.32 -8.99
C THR A 33 2.81 18.04 -9.30
N GLY A 34 1.97 17.86 -8.26
CA GLY A 34 0.58 17.43 -8.38
C GLY A 34 0.41 15.99 -8.89
N LYS A 35 1.50 15.22 -8.99
CA LYS A 35 1.47 13.84 -9.50
C LYS A 35 1.36 12.83 -8.38
N ILE A 36 0.69 11.71 -8.66
CA ILE A 36 0.71 10.53 -7.80
C ILE A 36 2.03 9.80 -8.03
N VAL A 37 2.75 9.48 -6.96
CA VAL A 37 4.00 8.71 -6.99
C VAL A 37 3.87 7.47 -6.11
N THR A 38 4.41 6.34 -6.58
CA THR A 38 4.50 5.12 -5.78
C THR A 38 5.66 5.26 -4.79
N LEU A 39 5.37 5.12 -3.50
CA LEU A 39 6.35 5.15 -2.42
C LEU A 39 6.89 3.76 -2.11
N LYS A 40 6.02 2.76 -2.13
CA LYS A 40 6.35 1.38 -1.80
C LYS A 40 5.47 0.40 -2.55
N SER A 41 5.99 -0.80 -2.79
CA SER A 41 5.22 -1.93 -3.30
C SER A 41 5.51 -3.20 -2.50
N TRP A 42 4.51 -4.05 -2.38
CA TRP A 42 4.60 -5.39 -1.80
C TRP A 42 3.86 -6.36 -2.71
N ASP A 43 4.41 -7.55 -2.87
CA ASP A 43 3.87 -8.62 -3.68
C ASP A 43 3.81 -9.86 -2.81
N ASP A 44 2.70 -10.60 -2.87
CA ASP A 44 2.49 -11.83 -2.09
C ASP A 44 2.97 -13.11 -2.78
N GLY A 45 3.59 -12.99 -3.96
CA GLY A 45 4.15 -14.12 -4.70
C GLY A 45 3.12 -15.16 -5.16
N GLY A 46 1.82 -14.91 -5.01
CA GLY A 46 0.76 -15.86 -5.35
C GLY A 46 0.63 -17.05 -4.41
N ASP A 47 1.12 -16.94 -3.17
CA ASP A 47 0.82 -17.91 -2.13
C ASP A 47 -0.52 -17.61 -1.42
N SER A 48 -1.02 -18.54 -0.61
CA SER A 48 -2.27 -18.35 0.15
C SER A 48 -2.11 -17.43 1.37
N GLY A 49 -0.96 -16.76 1.48
CA GLY A 49 -0.56 -15.94 2.58
C GLY A 49 -0.87 -14.46 2.37
N CYS A 50 -0.34 -13.68 3.30
CA CYS A 50 -0.31 -12.25 3.19
C CYS A 50 1.13 -11.80 3.36
N ASP A 51 1.60 -10.97 2.43
CA ASP A 51 2.87 -10.28 2.55
C ASP A 51 2.66 -8.79 2.83
N GLY A 52 3.75 -8.12 3.16
CA GLY A 52 3.69 -6.70 3.44
C GLY A 52 4.94 -6.19 4.14
N GLY A 53 4.79 -5.05 4.77
CA GLY A 53 5.87 -4.43 5.52
C GLY A 53 5.47 -3.11 6.10
N ASN A 54 6.43 -2.46 6.73
CA ASN A 54 6.21 -1.20 7.39
C ASN A 54 6.59 -0.05 6.46
N PHE A 55 5.75 0.98 6.43
CA PHE A 55 6.08 2.28 5.88
C PHE A 55 5.44 3.34 6.75
N ASP A 56 6.19 4.38 7.05
CA ASP A 56 5.78 5.40 8.00
C ASP A 56 5.14 6.57 7.25
N VAL A 57 3.82 6.73 7.39
CA VAL A 57 3.00 7.67 6.61
C VAL A 57 2.98 9.04 7.27
N ARG A 58 4.07 9.78 7.12
CA ARG A 58 4.19 11.08 7.82
C ARG A 58 3.55 12.26 7.11
N GLY A 59 3.07 13.17 7.94
CA GLY A 59 2.66 14.52 7.58
C GLY A 59 1.36 14.62 6.78
N ASN A 60 0.97 15.84 6.42
CA ASN A 60 -0.33 16.14 5.79
C ASN A 60 -0.44 15.73 4.30
N THR A 61 0.40 14.79 3.85
CA THR A 61 0.39 14.28 2.47
C THR A 61 -0.75 13.27 2.29
N ALA A 62 -1.50 13.40 1.20
CA ALA A 62 -2.55 12.43 0.85
C ALA A 62 -1.94 11.13 0.32
N HIS A 63 -2.34 10.01 0.92
CA HIS A 63 -1.90 8.67 0.53
C HIS A 63 -3.08 7.79 0.12
N ASP A 64 -2.82 6.81 -0.74
CA ASP A 64 -3.75 5.72 -1.02
C ASP A 64 -3.01 4.40 -1.27
N MET A 65 -3.77 3.31 -1.22
CA MET A 65 -3.30 1.98 -1.59
C MET A 65 -3.98 1.53 -2.88
N VAL A 66 -3.20 0.99 -3.80
CA VAL A 66 -3.71 0.29 -4.99
C VAL A 66 -3.37 -1.18 -4.87
N LEU A 67 -4.37 -2.05 -5.03
CA LEU A 67 -4.18 -3.50 -5.06
C LEU A 67 -4.52 -4.02 -6.47
N CYS A 68 -3.58 -4.71 -7.07
CA CYS A 68 -3.71 -5.31 -8.40
C CYS A 68 -3.59 -6.83 -8.28
N TRP A 69 -4.63 -7.55 -8.69
CA TRP A 69 -4.54 -9.00 -8.84
C TRP A 69 -3.86 -9.34 -10.17
N ASN A 70 -2.84 -10.18 -10.13
CA ASN A 70 -1.99 -10.46 -11.29
C ASN A 70 -2.61 -11.46 -12.27
N GLY A 71 -3.77 -12.04 -11.93
CA GLY A 71 -4.53 -12.92 -12.84
C GLY A 71 -5.37 -12.16 -13.87
N GLY A 72 -5.27 -10.83 -13.86
CA GLY A 72 -5.92 -9.94 -14.80
C GLY A 72 -7.08 -9.16 -14.19
N GLY A 73 -7.64 -8.20 -14.94
CA GLY A 73 -8.72 -7.34 -14.46
C GLY A 73 -8.24 -6.01 -13.89
N ALA A 74 -9.17 -5.29 -13.24
CA ALA A 74 -8.91 -3.94 -12.74
C ALA A 74 -8.33 -3.98 -11.32
N CYS A 75 -7.36 -3.11 -11.07
CA CYS A 75 -6.89 -2.85 -9.72
C CYS A 75 -7.97 -2.10 -8.92
N VAL A 76 -7.99 -2.31 -7.60
CA VAL A 76 -8.84 -1.56 -6.67
C VAL A 76 -8.02 -0.52 -5.93
N VAL A 77 -8.64 0.62 -5.63
CA VAL A 77 -8.00 1.73 -4.90
C VAL A 77 -8.71 1.91 -3.57
N SER A 78 -7.93 2.07 -2.49
CA SER A 78 -8.46 2.37 -1.17
C SER A 78 -9.06 3.77 -1.11
N ARG A 79 -9.71 4.08 0.02
CA ARG A 79 -9.94 5.47 0.38
C ARG A 79 -8.61 6.17 0.60
N VAL A 80 -8.59 7.48 0.35
CA VAL A 80 -7.44 8.34 0.68
C VAL A 80 -7.31 8.46 2.20
N PHE A 81 -6.09 8.37 2.70
CA PHE A 81 -5.76 8.52 4.12
C PHE A 81 -4.57 9.46 4.33
N LYS A 82 -4.44 9.95 5.56
CA LYS A 82 -3.38 10.83 6.05
C LYS A 82 -3.15 10.56 7.52
N GLU A 83 -1.90 10.66 7.97
CA GLU A 83 -1.59 10.75 9.39
C GLU A 83 -1.35 12.22 9.74
N ASN A 84 -2.06 12.72 10.74
CA ASN A 84 -1.84 14.06 11.27
C ASN A 84 -0.99 13.91 12.54
N GLU A 85 0.25 14.39 12.48
CA GLU A 85 1.16 14.50 13.63
C GLU A 85 0.82 15.69 14.53
#